data_AF-A0A353LZA7-F1
#
_entry.id   AF-A0A353LZA7-F1
#
_cell.length_a   1.000
_cell.length_b   1.000
_cell.length_c   1.000
_cell.angle_alpha   90.00
_cell.angle_beta   90.00
_cell.angle_gamma   90.00
#
_symmetry.space_group_name_H-M   'P 1'
#
loop_
_entity.id
_entity.type
_entity.pdbx_description
1 polymer ?
#
loop_
_entity_poly.entity_id
_entity_poly.type
_entity_poly.pdbx_seq_one_letter_code
_entity_poly.pdbx_strand_id
1 'polypeptide(L)'
;KDFRRTNVWQKGRVYYNETVEVSDDYFDSLEKYGVDNKSDVVIPHISALKEVTYREREVQPDSSQVHNVPLSFDRRHLYKVMNRVTFYHFCNMKRYIPQLKSRDEFLGEKWLNIFSRTIYASIPQSMKASSITSREKLTILERYFLEVSKQIKLGYSKQRGTATFVGYPIREYIVNYRKRIPNYDTALALYGRSPQNVQRYEIHDPHYVYDSAIVNITEKQLIDKILERAQELHEKHDDVFLIRMDEHMHRESVKSQELTLHQFGQGHNSIVLGGFKPDFILYLGNLDQVIQIFVESKRPNDEKEQWKEKLLQYINEHEAEITFEDETEDVRIKGVRFYTLNDGRDTIRQIGEIALGRSFKGLSIEEEAPPRTHKGLFDK
;
A
#
# COMPACT_ATOMS: atom_id res chain seq x y z
N LYS A 1 12.90 -30.94 -1.67
CA LYS A 1 12.20 -31.52 -0.49
C LYS A 1 10.77 -31.04 -0.54
N ASP A 2 9.79 -31.88 -0.25
CA ASP A 2 8.37 -31.49 -0.24
C ASP A 2 8.06 -30.65 1.01
N PHE A 3 7.57 -29.42 0.83
CA PHE A 3 7.19 -28.52 1.91
C PHE A 3 6.19 -29.17 2.88
N ARG A 4 5.30 -30.03 2.40
CA ARG A 4 4.29 -30.69 3.26
C ARG A 4 4.87 -31.67 4.27
N ARG A 5 6.15 -32.02 4.13
CA ARG A 5 6.86 -32.91 5.06
C ARG A 5 7.65 -32.15 6.13
N THR A 6 7.69 -30.82 6.08
CA THR A 6 8.46 -30.00 7.03
C THR A 6 7.70 -29.78 8.34
N ASN A 7 8.44 -29.42 9.40
CA ASN A 7 7.83 -29.00 10.66
C ASN A 7 7.02 -27.71 10.48
N VAL A 8 7.50 -26.79 9.62
CA VAL A 8 6.79 -25.56 9.26
C VAL A 8 5.40 -25.86 8.73
N TRP A 9 5.24 -26.84 7.83
CA TRP A 9 3.90 -27.22 7.37
C TRP A 9 3.06 -27.84 8.49
N GLN A 10 3.62 -28.77 9.25
CA GLN A 10 2.86 -29.59 10.20
C GLN A 10 2.39 -28.82 11.44
N LYS A 11 3.23 -27.89 11.92
CA LYS A 11 3.05 -27.19 13.20
C LYS A 11 3.17 -25.67 13.10
N GLY A 12 3.75 -25.16 12.02
CA GLY A 12 3.93 -23.71 11.84
C GLY A 12 2.60 -22.99 11.67
N ARG A 13 2.63 -21.69 11.99
CA ARG A 13 1.49 -20.79 11.91
C ARG A 13 1.86 -19.54 11.13
N VAL A 14 0.89 -18.86 10.52
CA VAL A 14 1.02 -17.49 10.01
C VAL A 14 0.27 -16.54 10.92
N TYR A 15 0.83 -15.38 11.23
CA TYR A 15 0.29 -14.50 12.26
C TYR A 15 -0.28 -13.23 11.66
N TYR A 16 -1.53 -12.92 12.00
CA TYR A 16 -2.20 -11.68 11.60
C TYR A 16 -2.85 -11.05 12.83
N ASN A 17 -3.01 -9.72 12.80
CA ASN A 17 -3.57 -9.03 13.95
C ASN A 17 -5.09 -9.19 14.05
N GLU A 18 -5.57 -9.28 15.29
CA GLU A 18 -7.00 -9.32 15.57
C GLU A 18 -7.67 -7.99 15.27
N THR A 19 -9.00 -8.04 15.20
CA THR A 19 -9.81 -6.83 15.11
C THR A 19 -10.82 -6.77 16.24
N VAL A 20 -11.12 -5.54 16.66
CA VAL A 20 -12.23 -5.24 17.56
C VAL A 20 -13.33 -4.54 16.81
N GLU A 21 -14.57 -4.76 17.23
CA GLU A 21 -15.74 -4.11 16.65
C GLU A 21 -15.72 -2.60 16.95
N VAL A 22 -16.10 -1.82 15.94
CA VAL A 22 -16.24 -0.36 16.03
C VAL A 22 -17.69 0.01 15.81
N SER A 23 -18.32 0.58 16.83
CA SER A 23 -19.70 1.08 16.77
C SER A 23 -19.81 2.28 15.82
N ASP A 24 -20.98 2.43 15.19
CA ASP A 24 -21.35 3.57 14.35
C ASP A 24 -21.24 4.92 15.12
N ASP A 25 -21.32 4.92 16.44
CA ASP A 25 -21.18 6.11 17.29
C ASP A 25 -19.74 6.64 17.37
N TYR A 26 -18.74 5.79 17.09
CA TYR A 26 -17.34 6.22 16.99
C TYR A 26 -17.13 7.22 15.84
N PHE A 27 -17.97 7.14 14.80
CA PHE A 27 -17.82 7.90 13.57
C PHE A 27 -18.58 9.23 13.61
N ASP A 28 -18.20 10.09 14.53
CA ASP A 28 -18.87 11.37 14.82
C ASP A 28 -18.25 12.59 14.12
N SER A 29 -17.11 12.41 13.46
CA SER A 29 -16.29 13.47 12.85
C SER A 29 -15.43 12.93 11.68
N LEU A 30 -15.02 13.81 10.77
CA LEU A 30 -14.23 13.44 9.58
C LEU A 30 -12.80 12.96 9.90
N GLU A 31 -12.23 13.42 11.01
CA GLU A 31 -10.90 12.99 11.46
C GLU A 31 -10.84 11.48 11.71
N LYS A 32 -11.93 10.88 12.21
CA LYS A 32 -12.05 9.43 12.44
C LYS A 32 -12.01 8.59 11.17
N TYR A 33 -12.17 9.24 10.02
CA TYR A 33 -12.03 8.65 8.69
C TYR A 33 -10.69 8.98 8.03
N GLY A 34 -9.79 9.68 8.72
CA GLY A 34 -8.53 10.16 8.17
C GLY A 34 -8.69 11.36 7.24
N VAL A 35 -9.81 12.09 7.30
CA VAL A 35 -10.04 13.29 6.48
C VAL A 35 -9.77 14.55 7.30
N ASP A 36 -8.82 15.38 6.84
CA ASP A 36 -8.55 16.69 7.42
C ASP A 36 -9.67 17.69 7.07
N ASN A 37 -10.38 18.15 8.11
CA ASN A 37 -11.42 19.16 8.03
C ASN A 37 -11.07 20.51 8.70
N LYS A 38 -9.79 20.73 9.02
CA LYS A 38 -9.31 21.92 9.73
C LYS A 38 -8.37 22.78 8.89
N SER A 39 -7.42 22.19 8.17
CA SER A 39 -6.40 22.97 7.42
C SER A 39 -6.93 23.49 6.09
N ASP A 40 -6.38 24.56 5.52
CA ASP A 40 -6.71 24.94 4.14
C ASP A 40 -6.37 23.83 3.14
N VAL A 41 -7.12 23.75 2.04
CA VAL A 41 -6.97 22.67 1.05
C VAL A 41 -6.33 23.22 -0.20
N VAL A 42 -5.30 22.55 -0.72
CA VAL A 42 -4.71 22.86 -2.03
C VAL A 42 -5.03 21.74 -3.01
N ILE A 43 -5.69 22.09 -4.13
CA ILE A 43 -6.09 21.13 -5.16
C ILE A 43 -5.30 21.42 -6.45
N PRO A 44 -4.48 20.46 -6.94
CA PRO A 44 -3.79 20.61 -8.22
C PRO A 44 -4.74 20.77 -9.41
N HIS A 45 -4.62 21.88 -10.14
CA HIS A 45 -5.36 22.19 -11.35
C HIS A 45 -4.42 22.58 -12.49
N ILE A 46 -3.59 21.63 -12.89
CA ILE A 46 -2.65 21.79 -14.01
C ILE A 46 -3.28 21.12 -15.23
N SER A 47 -3.98 21.92 -16.07
CA SER A 47 -4.60 21.43 -17.30
C SER A 47 -3.59 20.89 -18.32
N ALA A 48 -2.31 21.28 -18.24
CA ALA A 48 -1.24 20.88 -19.17
C ALA A 48 -0.76 19.42 -19.06
N LEU A 49 -1.05 18.70 -17.96
CA LEU A 49 -0.67 17.28 -17.84
C LEU A 49 -1.65 16.31 -18.53
N LYS A 50 -2.84 16.78 -18.92
CA LYS A 50 -3.85 15.95 -19.61
C LYS A 50 -3.58 15.74 -21.10
N GLU A 51 -2.82 16.61 -21.76
CA GLU A 51 -2.44 16.42 -23.18
C GLU A 51 -1.11 15.66 -23.36
N VAL A 52 -0.24 15.64 -22.35
CA VAL A 52 1.08 14.98 -22.45
C VAL A 52 1.04 13.50 -22.05
N THR A 53 -0.02 13.00 -21.40
CA THR A 53 -0.07 11.57 -21.01
C THR A 53 -0.22 10.61 -22.20
N TYR A 54 -0.51 11.12 -23.41
CA TYR A 54 -0.62 10.30 -24.63
C TYR A 54 0.62 10.31 -25.52
N ARG A 55 1.58 11.23 -25.29
CA ARG A 55 2.77 11.34 -26.11
C ARG A 55 3.96 11.66 -25.22
N GLU A 56 4.89 10.71 -25.21
CA GLU A 56 6.29 10.83 -24.77
C GLU A 56 6.62 10.24 -23.40
N ARG A 57 7.42 9.16 -23.51
CA ARG A 57 8.30 8.62 -22.48
C ARG A 57 9.37 9.68 -22.16
N GLU A 58 9.78 9.71 -20.91
CA GLU A 58 11.01 10.37 -20.43
C GLU A 58 11.15 11.87 -20.74
N VAL A 59 10.41 12.68 -19.98
CA VAL A 59 10.89 14.00 -19.56
C VAL A 59 10.54 14.12 -18.07
N GLN A 60 11.54 14.26 -17.20
CA GLN A 60 11.30 14.69 -15.82
C GLN A 60 10.50 15.98 -15.89
N PRO A 61 9.35 16.10 -15.20
CA PRO A 61 8.56 17.31 -15.26
C PRO A 61 9.43 18.45 -14.72
N ASP A 62 9.78 19.38 -15.61
CA ASP A 62 10.28 20.67 -15.18
C ASP A 62 9.22 21.22 -14.21
N SER A 63 9.62 21.41 -12.95
CA SER A 63 8.81 21.91 -11.82
C SER A 63 8.45 23.39 -12.01
N SER A 64 7.95 23.68 -13.21
CA SER A 64 7.60 24.95 -13.79
C SER A 64 6.53 25.63 -12.94
N GLN A 65 6.99 26.53 -12.06
CA GLN A 65 6.32 27.75 -11.66
C GLN A 65 4.78 27.62 -11.50
N VAL A 66 4.34 26.95 -10.43
CA VAL A 66 2.92 26.94 -10.01
C VAL A 66 2.70 27.91 -8.85
N HIS A 67 1.47 28.38 -8.68
CA HIS A 67 1.07 29.16 -7.52
C HIS A 67 -0.35 28.80 -7.07
N ASN A 68 -0.64 29.04 -5.79
CA ASN A 68 -1.92 28.73 -5.17
C ASN A 68 -2.82 29.98 -5.19
N VAL A 69 -4.01 29.86 -5.77
CA VAL A 69 -5.00 30.93 -5.79
C VAL A 69 -6.28 30.50 -5.08
N PRO A 70 -6.91 31.38 -4.27
CA PRO A 70 -8.16 31.04 -3.60
C PRO A 70 -9.28 30.83 -4.63
N LEU A 71 -9.96 29.68 -4.52
CA LEU A 71 -11.06 29.29 -5.39
C LEU A 71 -12.36 29.88 -4.86
N SER A 72 -12.95 30.84 -5.58
CA SER A 72 -14.31 31.32 -5.27
C SER A 72 -15.35 30.36 -5.81
N PHE A 73 -16.26 29.88 -4.96
CA PHE A 73 -17.39 29.04 -5.35
C PHE A 73 -18.63 29.39 -4.53
N ASP A 74 -19.79 28.96 -5.00
CA ASP A 74 -21.05 29.09 -4.28
C ASP A 74 -21.67 27.71 -3.99
N ARG A 75 -22.77 27.71 -3.24
CA ARG A 75 -23.52 26.49 -2.91
C ARG A 75 -23.98 25.70 -4.15
N ARG A 76 -24.26 26.36 -5.28
CA ARG A 76 -24.73 25.69 -6.51
C ARG A 76 -23.63 24.79 -7.07
N HIS A 77 -22.37 25.22 -6.98
CA HIS A 77 -21.23 24.39 -7.37
C HIS A 77 -21.14 23.12 -6.51
N LEU A 78 -21.26 23.27 -5.20
CA LEU A 78 -21.19 22.14 -4.25
C LEU A 78 -22.34 21.14 -4.47
N TYR A 79 -23.58 21.61 -4.59
CA TYR A 79 -24.72 20.72 -4.88
C TYR A 79 -24.57 20.02 -6.23
N LYS A 80 -24.04 20.71 -7.24
CA LYS A 80 -23.80 20.10 -8.56
C LYS A 80 -22.78 18.98 -8.47
N VAL A 81 -21.68 19.17 -7.74
CA VAL A 81 -20.66 18.13 -7.49
C VAL A 81 -21.27 16.95 -6.72
N MET A 82 -21.97 17.22 -5.61
CA MET A 82 -22.61 16.17 -4.82
C MET A 82 -23.67 15.38 -5.60
N ASN A 83 -24.34 15.99 -6.59
CA ASN A 83 -25.27 15.29 -7.46
C ASN A 83 -24.55 14.41 -8.51
N ARG A 84 -23.38 14.84 -9.00
CA ARG A 84 -22.57 14.07 -9.97
C ARG A 84 -21.89 12.86 -9.35
N VAL A 85 -21.40 13.01 -8.12
CA VAL A 85 -20.66 11.96 -7.42
C VAL A 85 -21.63 11.17 -6.55
N THR A 86 -21.94 9.94 -6.98
CA THR A 86 -22.97 9.08 -6.36
C THR A 86 -22.77 8.85 -4.86
N PHE A 87 -21.53 8.85 -4.37
CA PHE A 87 -21.25 8.77 -2.94
C PHE A 87 -21.98 9.83 -2.11
N TYR A 88 -22.13 11.05 -2.64
CA TYR A 88 -22.74 12.19 -1.94
C TYR A 88 -24.26 12.25 -2.06
N HIS A 89 -24.89 11.24 -2.65
CA HIS A 89 -26.32 11.02 -2.49
C HIS A 89 -26.55 10.57 -1.04
N PHE A 90 -27.50 11.19 -0.35
CA PHE A 90 -27.61 11.04 1.11
C PHE A 90 -27.75 9.59 1.57
N CYS A 91 -28.50 8.77 0.83
CA CYS A 91 -28.65 7.34 1.12
C CYS A 91 -27.32 6.57 1.05
N ASN A 92 -26.39 6.97 0.20
CA ASN A 92 -25.06 6.37 0.12
C ASN A 92 -24.17 6.91 1.23
N MET A 93 -24.21 8.21 1.51
CA MET A 93 -23.45 8.82 2.62
C MET A 93 -23.79 8.16 3.95
N LYS A 94 -25.07 7.91 4.25
CA LYS A 94 -25.51 7.28 5.51
C LYS A 94 -24.92 5.90 5.76
N ARG A 95 -24.50 5.18 4.71
CA ARG A 95 -23.86 3.86 4.84
C ARG A 95 -22.44 3.94 5.40
N TYR A 96 -21.79 5.08 5.24
CA TYR A 96 -20.41 5.34 5.68
C TYR A 96 -20.34 6.38 6.80
N ILE A 97 -21.32 7.28 6.88
CA ILE A 97 -21.40 8.38 7.83
C ILE A 97 -22.72 8.25 8.60
N PRO A 98 -22.83 7.27 9.53
CA PRO A 98 -24.08 6.94 10.19
C PRO A 98 -24.64 8.11 11.02
N GLN A 99 -23.75 8.95 11.57
CA GLN A 99 -24.13 10.12 12.38
C GLN A 99 -24.61 11.33 11.56
N LEU A 100 -24.51 11.28 10.22
CA LEU A 100 -24.93 12.40 9.36
C LEU A 100 -26.46 12.49 9.26
N LYS A 101 -27.03 13.70 9.30
CA LYS A 101 -28.47 13.96 9.21
C LYS A 101 -28.88 14.53 7.86
N SER A 102 -27.99 15.24 7.15
CA SER A 102 -28.28 15.73 5.80
C SER A 102 -27.03 16.02 4.98
N ARG A 103 -27.22 16.24 3.67
CA ARG A 103 -26.16 16.73 2.78
C ARG A 103 -25.67 18.13 3.15
N ASP A 104 -26.56 18.97 3.67
CA ASP A 104 -26.20 20.33 4.10
C ASP A 104 -25.37 20.32 5.37
N GLU A 105 -25.70 19.42 6.32
CA GLU A 105 -24.90 19.22 7.52
C GLU A 105 -23.47 18.78 7.15
N PHE A 106 -23.33 17.92 6.13
CA PHE A 106 -22.01 17.47 5.68
C PHE A 106 -21.11 18.62 5.21
N LEU A 107 -21.68 19.65 4.58
CA LEU A 107 -20.91 20.82 4.15
C LEU A 107 -20.59 21.78 5.32
N GLY A 108 -21.28 21.63 6.46
CA GLY A 108 -21.13 22.49 7.63
C GLY A 108 -19.86 22.24 8.44
N GLU A 109 -19.67 23.08 9.46
CA GLU A 109 -18.48 23.14 10.31
C GLU A 109 -18.12 21.81 10.98
N LYS A 110 -19.12 21.05 11.44
CA LYS A 110 -18.91 19.76 12.08
C LYS A 110 -18.22 18.74 11.16
N TRP A 111 -18.52 18.79 9.87
CA TRP A 111 -18.08 17.79 8.89
C TRP A 111 -17.03 18.39 7.97
N LEU A 112 -17.35 18.70 6.71
CA LEU A 112 -16.36 19.13 5.72
C LEU A 112 -15.78 20.52 6.03
N ASN A 113 -16.50 21.34 6.78
CA ASN A 113 -16.11 22.69 7.16
C ASN A 113 -15.74 23.55 5.94
N ILE A 114 -16.46 23.37 4.83
CA ILE A 114 -16.01 23.88 3.52
C ILE A 114 -16.12 25.40 3.38
N PHE A 115 -16.94 26.04 4.22
CA PHE A 115 -17.18 27.48 4.17
C PHE A 115 -16.26 28.28 5.10
N SER A 116 -15.64 27.64 6.08
CA SER A 116 -14.72 28.29 7.05
C SER A 116 -13.25 28.01 6.73
N ARG A 117 -12.97 27.41 5.57
CA ARG A 117 -11.63 27.08 5.07
C ARG A 117 -11.42 27.67 3.69
N THR A 118 -10.19 27.99 3.36
CA THR A 118 -9.82 28.40 2.01
C THR A 118 -9.50 27.17 1.18
N ILE A 119 -10.21 27.01 0.06
CA ILE A 119 -9.85 26.04 -0.97
C ILE A 119 -9.00 26.76 -2.01
N TYR A 120 -7.75 26.36 -2.14
CA TYR A 120 -6.83 26.86 -3.15
C TYR A 120 -6.81 25.94 -4.37
N ALA A 121 -6.74 26.53 -5.56
CA ALA A 121 -6.36 25.84 -6.77
C ALA A 121 -4.88 26.12 -7.05
N SER A 122 -4.08 25.06 -7.24
CA SER A 122 -2.71 25.20 -7.72
C SER A 122 -2.72 25.23 -9.24
N ILE A 123 -2.36 26.39 -9.80
CA ILE A 123 -2.39 26.67 -11.24
C ILE A 123 -1.01 27.13 -11.75
N PRO A 124 -0.70 26.97 -13.05
CA PRO A 124 0.52 27.52 -13.64
C PRO A 124 0.61 29.04 -13.43
N GLN A 125 1.82 29.58 -13.22
CA GLN A 125 2.05 31.03 -13.07
C GLN A 125 1.59 31.85 -14.29
N SER A 126 1.51 31.24 -15.47
CA SER A 126 0.95 31.86 -16.67
C SER A 126 -0.57 32.08 -16.61
N MET A 127 -1.27 31.41 -15.69
CA MET A 127 -2.73 31.50 -15.52
C MET A 127 -3.07 32.45 -14.37
N LYS A 128 -4.16 33.23 -14.50
CA LYS A 128 -4.65 34.10 -13.41
C LYS A 128 -5.81 33.44 -12.67
N ALA A 129 -6.04 33.80 -11.42
CA ALA A 129 -7.21 33.33 -10.67
C ALA A 129 -8.54 33.61 -11.38
N SER A 130 -8.64 34.77 -12.05
CA SER A 130 -9.85 35.19 -12.78
C SER A 130 -10.13 34.38 -14.05
N SER A 131 -9.14 33.64 -14.58
CA SER A 131 -9.35 32.79 -15.75
C SER A 131 -9.94 31.42 -15.41
N ILE A 132 -10.09 31.07 -14.13
CA ILE A 132 -10.73 29.81 -13.72
C ILE A 132 -12.24 29.90 -13.97
N THR A 133 -12.69 29.22 -15.01
CA THR A 133 -14.10 29.17 -15.42
C THR A 133 -14.96 28.39 -14.42
N SER A 134 -16.28 28.60 -14.42
CA SER A 134 -17.21 27.83 -13.57
C SER A 134 -17.14 26.32 -13.80
N ARG A 135 -16.79 25.89 -15.03
CA ARG A 135 -16.60 24.47 -15.36
C ARG A 135 -15.32 23.91 -14.73
N GLU A 136 -14.24 24.68 -14.73
CA GLU A 136 -12.99 24.31 -14.05
C GLU A 136 -13.19 24.26 -12.53
N LYS A 137 -13.87 25.25 -11.94
CA LYS A 137 -14.27 25.24 -10.52
C LYS A 137 -14.99 23.96 -10.15
N LEU A 138 -16.00 23.56 -10.93
CA LEU A 138 -16.70 22.29 -10.73
C LEU A 138 -15.75 21.09 -10.81
N THR A 139 -14.83 21.07 -11.78
CA THR A 139 -13.88 19.97 -11.95
C THR A 139 -12.89 19.86 -10.78
N ILE A 140 -12.42 21.00 -10.27
CA ILE A 140 -11.51 21.08 -9.11
C ILE A 140 -12.23 20.56 -7.86
N LEU A 141 -13.43 21.07 -7.59
CA LEU A 141 -14.24 20.63 -6.46
C LEU A 141 -14.62 19.15 -6.57
N GLU A 142 -14.94 18.66 -7.77
CA GLU A 142 -15.25 17.26 -8.02
C GLU A 142 -14.07 16.34 -7.68
N ARG A 143 -12.84 16.73 -8.02
CA ARG A 143 -11.64 15.98 -7.61
C ARG A 143 -11.49 15.92 -6.09
N TYR A 144 -11.68 17.06 -5.41
CA TYR A 144 -11.60 17.10 -3.95
C TYR A 144 -12.65 16.20 -3.29
N PHE A 145 -13.90 16.29 -3.74
CA PHE A 145 -14.98 15.44 -3.25
C PHE A 145 -14.72 13.95 -3.56
N LEU A 146 -14.13 13.62 -4.72
CA LEU A 146 -13.74 12.24 -5.00
C LEU A 146 -12.68 11.73 -4.01
N GLU A 147 -11.67 12.54 -3.70
CA GLU A 147 -10.63 12.17 -2.73
C GLU A 147 -11.20 12.02 -1.31
N VAL A 148 -12.01 12.99 -0.85
CA VAL A 148 -12.69 12.91 0.45
C VAL A 148 -13.58 11.66 0.52
N SER A 149 -14.36 11.37 -0.52
CA SER A 149 -15.20 10.16 -0.55
C SER A 149 -14.40 8.86 -0.48
N LYS A 150 -13.20 8.84 -1.08
CA LYS A 150 -12.30 7.69 -1.04
C LYS A 150 -11.74 7.49 0.36
N GLN A 151 -11.28 8.56 1.00
CA GLN A 151 -10.80 8.53 2.38
C GLN A 151 -11.89 8.07 3.34
N ILE A 152 -13.11 8.61 3.23
CA ILE A 152 -14.25 8.15 4.05
C ILE A 152 -14.53 6.66 3.87
N LYS A 153 -14.50 6.15 2.63
CA LYS A 153 -14.70 4.71 2.38
C LYS A 153 -13.58 3.84 2.96
N LEU A 154 -12.34 4.31 2.95
CA LEU A 154 -11.19 3.58 3.50
C LEU A 154 -11.12 3.65 5.03
N GLY A 155 -11.51 4.79 5.60
CA GLY A 155 -11.55 5.03 7.04
C GLY A 155 -12.78 4.44 7.72
N TYR A 156 -13.80 4.01 6.97
CA TYR A 156 -15.00 3.38 7.54
C TYR A 156 -14.91 1.85 7.49
N SER A 157 -14.84 1.25 8.66
CA SER A 157 -14.97 -0.20 8.86
C SER A 157 -15.60 -0.45 10.22
N LYS A 158 -16.35 -1.54 10.34
CA LYS A 158 -16.84 -2.02 11.64
C LYS A 158 -15.78 -2.77 12.43
N GLN A 159 -14.56 -2.85 11.90
CA GLN A 159 -13.44 -3.56 12.50
C GLN A 159 -12.21 -2.65 12.50
N ARG A 160 -11.49 -2.64 13.63
CA ARG A 160 -10.20 -1.94 13.79
C ARG A 160 -9.17 -2.93 14.33
N GLY A 161 -7.95 -2.88 13.78
CA GLY A 161 -6.87 -3.75 14.21
C GLY A 161 -6.43 -3.49 15.66
N THR A 162 -6.01 -4.54 16.34
CA THR A 162 -5.30 -4.47 17.63
C THR A 162 -3.81 -4.76 17.41
N ALA A 163 -3.00 -4.57 18.46
CA ALA A 163 -1.60 -4.99 18.47
C ALA A 163 -1.44 -6.49 18.84
N THR A 164 -2.55 -7.21 19.00
CA THR A 164 -2.56 -8.63 19.35
C THR A 164 -2.67 -9.47 18.08
N PHE A 165 -1.74 -10.41 17.90
CA PHE A 165 -1.66 -11.28 16.74
C PHE A 165 -2.08 -12.71 17.07
N VAL A 166 -2.84 -13.31 16.15
CA VAL A 166 -3.32 -14.69 16.24
C VAL A 166 -2.59 -15.55 15.22
N GLY A 167 -2.16 -16.73 15.66
CA GLY A 167 -1.43 -17.68 14.83
C GLY A 167 -2.36 -18.68 14.15
N TYR A 168 -2.44 -18.62 12.82
CA TYR A 168 -3.26 -19.51 12.01
C TYR A 168 -2.46 -20.69 11.45
N PRO A 169 -2.88 -21.96 11.63
CA PRO A 169 -2.09 -23.12 11.20
C PRO A 169 -1.79 -23.13 9.69
N ILE A 170 -0.51 -23.22 9.31
CA ILE A 170 -0.07 -23.20 7.91
C ILE A 170 -0.78 -24.28 7.08
N ARG A 171 -0.87 -25.52 7.59
CA ARG A 171 -1.54 -26.63 6.90
C ARG A 171 -3.02 -26.37 6.56
N GLU A 172 -3.69 -25.47 7.27
CA GLU A 172 -5.12 -25.19 7.14
C GLU A 172 -5.40 -23.92 6.32
N TYR A 173 -4.44 -23.01 6.27
CA TYR A 173 -4.56 -21.69 5.63
C TYR A 173 -3.70 -21.56 4.36
N ILE A 174 -2.64 -22.35 4.20
CA ILE A 174 -1.81 -22.34 3.00
C ILE A 174 -2.27 -23.49 2.09
N VAL A 175 -3.17 -23.16 1.16
CA VAL A 175 -3.79 -24.11 0.23
C VAL A 175 -3.49 -23.76 -1.23
N ASN A 176 -3.61 -24.75 -2.11
CA ASN A 176 -3.48 -24.51 -3.54
C ASN A 176 -4.57 -23.55 -4.02
N TYR A 177 -4.20 -22.59 -4.86
CA TYR A 177 -5.13 -21.65 -5.49
C TYR A 177 -5.19 -21.85 -7.00
N ARG A 178 -6.26 -21.32 -7.61
CA ARG A 178 -6.41 -21.26 -9.06
C ARG A 178 -6.68 -19.83 -9.46
N LYS A 179 -5.87 -19.29 -10.37
CA LYS A 179 -6.02 -17.94 -10.90
C LYS A 179 -6.18 -18.02 -12.42
N ARG A 180 -7.21 -17.35 -12.94
CA ARG A 180 -7.43 -17.29 -14.39
C ARG A 180 -6.43 -16.32 -15.00
N ILE A 181 -5.67 -16.77 -16.00
CA ILE A 181 -4.88 -15.88 -16.85
C ILE A 181 -5.87 -15.18 -17.80
N PRO A 182 -6.02 -13.85 -17.74
CA PRO A 182 -6.92 -13.15 -18.65
C PRO A 182 -6.41 -13.27 -20.09
N ASN A 183 -7.29 -13.58 -21.04
CA ASN A 183 -6.97 -13.43 -22.46
C ASN A 183 -7.01 -11.95 -22.78
N TYR A 184 -5.84 -11.33 -22.91
CA TYR A 184 -5.75 -9.92 -23.27
C TYR A 184 -6.05 -9.75 -24.76
N ASP A 185 -7.16 -9.08 -25.07
CA ASP A 185 -7.43 -8.60 -26.42
C ASP A 185 -6.41 -7.49 -26.75
N THR A 186 -5.62 -7.70 -27.80
CA THR A 186 -4.53 -6.81 -28.23
C THR A 186 -5.02 -5.39 -28.53
N ALA A 187 -6.33 -5.21 -28.75
CA ALA A 187 -6.96 -3.90 -28.91
C ALA A 187 -6.91 -3.00 -27.67
N LEU A 188 -6.86 -3.56 -26.45
CA LEU A 188 -6.77 -2.80 -25.18
C LEU A 188 -5.35 -2.34 -24.84
N ALA A 189 -4.33 -3.06 -25.36
CA ALA A 189 -2.93 -2.67 -25.21
C ALA A 189 -2.60 -1.34 -25.94
N LEU A 190 -3.36 -0.99 -26.98
CA LEU A 190 -3.25 0.27 -27.72
C LEU A 190 -3.69 1.51 -26.92
N TYR A 191 -4.47 1.34 -25.84
CA TYR A 191 -4.98 2.44 -25.02
C TYR A 191 -4.11 2.77 -23.79
N GLY A 192 -2.85 2.32 -23.75
CA GLY A 192 -1.89 2.67 -22.69
C GLY A 192 -2.19 2.09 -21.30
N ARG A 193 -3.30 1.35 -21.14
CA ARG A 193 -3.52 0.45 -20.01
C ARG A 193 -2.90 -0.89 -20.36
N SER A 194 -1.58 -1.02 -20.30
CA SER A 194 -0.96 -2.35 -20.33
C SER A 194 -1.53 -3.12 -19.15
N PRO A 195 -2.37 -4.14 -19.38
CA PRO A 195 -2.79 -5.01 -18.29
C PRO A 195 -1.52 -5.57 -17.65
N GLN A 196 -1.51 -5.81 -16.34
CA GLN A 196 -0.43 -6.60 -15.77
C GLN A 196 -0.47 -7.95 -16.47
N ASN A 197 0.46 -8.19 -17.41
CA ASN A 197 0.55 -9.46 -18.11
C ASN A 197 1.00 -10.49 -17.08
N VAL A 198 0.00 -11.09 -16.43
CA VAL A 198 0.19 -12.17 -15.47
C VAL A 198 0.44 -13.44 -16.26
N GLN A 199 1.49 -14.16 -15.93
CA GLN A 199 1.86 -15.41 -16.57
C GLN A 199 2.08 -16.48 -15.51
N ARG A 200 1.95 -17.75 -15.92
CA ARG A 200 2.32 -18.87 -15.07
C ARG A 200 3.82 -19.13 -15.22
N TYR A 201 4.53 -19.15 -14.11
CA TYR A 201 5.92 -19.57 -14.03
C TYR A 201 6.02 -20.81 -13.17
N GLU A 202 6.70 -21.85 -13.65
CA GLU A 202 7.13 -22.96 -12.81
C GLU A 202 8.31 -22.50 -11.96
N ILE A 203 8.30 -22.88 -10.68
CA ILE A 203 9.31 -22.47 -9.72
C ILE A 203 9.83 -23.73 -9.04
N HIS A 204 11.00 -24.20 -9.50
CA HIS A 204 11.64 -25.42 -9.03
C HIS A 204 12.66 -25.11 -7.94
N ASP A 205 12.24 -24.41 -6.89
CA ASP A 205 13.09 -24.03 -5.76
C ASP A 205 12.47 -24.53 -4.44
N PRO A 206 13.24 -25.26 -3.58
CA PRO A 206 12.70 -25.82 -2.34
C PRO A 206 12.27 -24.78 -1.30
N HIS A 207 12.72 -23.53 -1.42
CA HIS A 207 12.35 -22.43 -0.52
C HIS A 207 11.07 -21.73 -0.98
N TYR A 208 10.54 -22.04 -2.17
CA TYR A 208 9.23 -21.54 -2.60
C TYR A 208 8.15 -22.59 -2.34
N VAL A 209 7.05 -22.21 -1.68
CA VAL A 209 6.05 -23.18 -1.18
C VAL A 209 5.26 -23.89 -2.27
N TYR A 210 5.14 -23.31 -3.47
CA TYR A 210 4.33 -23.84 -4.56
C TYR A 210 5.18 -24.24 -5.76
N ASP A 211 4.76 -25.23 -6.55
CA ASP A 211 5.49 -25.63 -7.76
C ASP A 211 5.38 -24.59 -8.89
N SER A 212 4.42 -23.68 -8.82
CA SER A 212 4.24 -22.61 -9.81
C SER A 212 3.53 -21.40 -9.22
N ALA A 213 3.75 -20.24 -9.83
CA ALA A 213 3.13 -18.99 -9.46
C ALA A 213 2.50 -18.32 -10.68
N ILE A 214 1.29 -17.77 -10.52
CA ILE A 214 0.59 -16.99 -11.57
C ILE A 214 0.73 -15.51 -11.22
N VAL A 215 1.79 -14.88 -11.75
CA VAL A 215 2.32 -13.59 -11.28
C VAL A 215 2.65 -12.64 -12.42
N ASN A 216 2.72 -11.34 -12.10
CA ASN A 216 3.26 -10.31 -12.99
C ASN A 216 4.82 -10.29 -12.93
N ILE A 217 5.44 -9.49 -13.80
CA ILE A 217 6.91 -9.42 -13.89
C ILE A 217 7.58 -8.86 -12.62
N THR A 218 6.93 -7.95 -11.90
CA THR A 218 7.47 -7.37 -10.65
C THR A 218 7.46 -8.39 -9.54
N GLU A 219 6.34 -9.11 -9.37
CA GLU A 219 6.22 -10.25 -8.45
C GLU A 219 7.22 -11.36 -8.79
N LYS A 220 7.38 -11.71 -10.08
CA LYS A 220 8.36 -12.72 -10.51
C LYS A 220 9.78 -12.33 -10.10
N GLN A 221 10.16 -11.07 -10.36
CA GLN A 221 11.49 -10.59 -10.01
C GLN A 221 11.71 -10.55 -8.49
N LEU A 222 10.69 -10.21 -7.70
CA LEU A 222 10.75 -10.30 -6.24
C LEU A 222 11.02 -11.74 -5.79
N ILE A 223 10.28 -12.70 -6.33
CA ILE A 223 10.48 -14.13 -6.01
C ILE A 223 11.92 -14.53 -6.32
N ASP A 224 12.41 -14.25 -7.54
CA ASP A 224 13.76 -14.60 -7.95
C ASP A 224 14.82 -14.00 -7.03
N LYS A 225 14.73 -12.70 -6.76
CA LYS A 225 15.70 -12.01 -5.89
C LYS A 225 15.72 -12.54 -4.47
N ILE A 226 14.59 -13.00 -3.91
CA ILE A 226 14.58 -13.61 -2.58
C ILE A 226 15.18 -15.01 -2.64
N LEU A 227 14.82 -15.82 -3.63
CA LEU A 227 15.31 -17.20 -3.76
C LEU A 227 16.82 -17.25 -4.03
N GLU A 228 17.36 -16.31 -4.81
CA GLU A 228 18.81 -16.14 -5.00
C GLU A 228 19.57 -15.91 -3.67
N ARG A 229 18.88 -15.43 -2.63
CA ARG A 229 19.45 -15.14 -1.31
C ARG A 229 19.12 -16.20 -0.26
N ALA A 230 18.42 -17.27 -0.63
CA ALA A 230 18.02 -18.31 0.30
C ALA A 230 19.21 -18.95 1.04
N GLN A 231 20.35 -19.13 0.35
CA GLN A 231 21.56 -19.67 0.97
C GLN A 231 22.13 -18.73 2.05
N GLU A 232 22.11 -17.41 1.82
CA GLU A 232 22.56 -16.43 2.82
C GLU A 232 21.59 -16.37 4.01
N LEU A 233 20.28 -16.48 3.77
CA LEU A 233 19.27 -16.58 4.84
C LEU A 233 19.51 -17.82 5.71
N HIS A 234 19.90 -18.94 5.10
CA HIS A 234 20.26 -20.16 5.81
C HIS A 234 21.54 -20.07 6.66
N GLU A 235 22.33 -19.00 6.56
CA GLU A 235 23.45 -18.77 7.50
C GLU A 235 22.95 -18.56 8.94
N LYS A 236 21.69 -18.13 9.12
CA LYS A 236 21.10 -17.80 10.43
C LYS A 236 19.75 -18.46 10.70
N HIS A 237 19.12 -19.03 9.67
CA HIS A 237 17.78 -19.59 9.73
C HIS A 237 17.75 -21.04 9.27
N ASP A 238 17.27 -21.96 10.11
CA ASP A 238 17.13 -23.37 9.76
C ASP A 238 16.05 -23.59 8.70
N ASP A 239 14.93 -22.89 8.83
CA ASP A 239 13.80 -22.92 7.90
C ASP A 239 13.71 -21.61 7.13
N VAL A 240 13.70 -21.67 5.80
CA VAL A 240 13.54 -20.50 4.91
C VAL A 240 12.49 -20.82 3.85
N PHE A 241 11.33 -20.16 3.93
CA PHE A 241 10.24 -20.37 2.98
C PHE A 241 9.60 -19.04 2.55
N LEU A 242 9.49 -18.83 1.24
CA LEU A 242 8.68 -17.77 0.65
C LEU A 242 7.28 -18.31 0.33
N ILE A 243 6.30 -17.80 1.05
CA ILE A 243 4.90 -18.18 0.95
C ILE A 243 4.15 -17.09 0.19
N ARG A 244 3.53 -17.45 -0.94
CA ARG A 244 2.61 -16.54 -1.64
C ARG A 244 1.21 -16.62 -1.03
N MET A 245 0.64 -15.45 -0.77
CA MET A 245 -0.69 -15.25 -0.18
C MET A 245 -1.67 -14.76 -1.25
N ASP A 246 -2.02 -15.63 -2.20
CA ASP A 246 -2.91 -15.23 -3.30
C ASP A 246 -4.36 -15.07 -2.81
N GLU A 247 -5.03 -13.98 -3.21
CA GLU A 247 -6.40 -13.65 -2.80
C GLU A 247 -7.42 -14.75 -3.13
N HIS A 248 -7.11 -15.62 -4.10
CA HIS A 248 -7.98 -16.73 -4.50
C HIS A 248 -7.88 -17.96 -3.60
N MET A 249 -6.91 -18.05 -2.67
CA MET A 249 -6.75 -19.22 -1.78
C MET A 249 -7.98 -19.47 -0.90
N HIS A 250 -8.61 -18.40 -0.41
CA HIS A 250 -9.75 -18.43 0.50
C HIS A 250 -10.90 -17.56 0.00
N ARG A 251 -11.07 -17.48 -1.32
CA ARG A 251 -12.16 -16.68 -1.88
C ARG A 251 -13.49 -17.18 -1.30
N GLU A 252 -14.30 -16.26 -0.76
CA GLU A 252 -15.63 -16.55 -0.20
C GLU A 252 -15.64 -17.36 1.12
N SER A 253 -14.50 -17.52 1.80
CA SER A 253 -14.46 -18.14 3.14
C SER A 253 -14.11 -17.13 4.24
N VAL A 254 -14.47 -17.46 5.49
CA VAL A 254 -14.12 -16.67 6.69
C VAL A 254 -12.59 -16.51 6.83
N LYS A 255 -11.83 -17.53 6.40
CA LYS A 255 -10.35 -17.52 6.37
C LYS A 255 -9.76 -16.38 5.56
N SER A 256 -10.51 -15.88 4.59
CA SER A 256 -10.10 -14.70 3.83
C SER A 256 -9.98 -13.46 4.72
N GLN A 257 -10.85 -13.32 5.72
CA GLN A 257 -10.84 -12.19 6.63
C GLN A 257 -9.75 -12.35 7.69
N GLU A 258 -9.56 -13.56 8.21
CA GLU A 258 -8.50 -13.91 9.18
C GLU A 258 -7.09 -13.62 8.66
N LEU A 259 -6.84 -13.81 7.35
CA LEU A 259 -5.56 -13.49 6.70
C LEU A 259 -5.54 -12.04 6.16
N THR A 260 -5.95 -11.08 6.99
CA THR A 260 -5.98 -9.67 6.65
C THR A 260 -5.37 -8.84 7.76
N LEU A 261 -4.39 -7.99 7.42
CA LEU A 261 -3.81 -7.01 8.33
C LEU A 261 -4.70 -5.79 8.44
N HIS A 262 -4.86 -5.28 9.65
CA HIS A 262 -5.59 -4.05 9.93
C HIS A 262 -4.69 -3.04 10.64
N GLN A 263 -4.90 -1.75 10.38
CA GLN A 263 -4.17 -0.70 11.11
C GLN A 263 -4.50 -0.75 12.60
N PHE A 264 -3.48 -0.68 13.45
CA PHE A 264 -3.58 -0.68 14.91
C PHE A 264 -2.67 0.39 15.52
N GLY A 265 -2.88 0.69 16.80
CA GLY A 265 -2.11 1.72 17.51
C GLY A 265 -2.59 3.16 17.22
N GLN A 266 -1.75 4.14 17.54
CA GLN A 266 -2.07 5.58 17.48
C GLN A 266 -0.99 6.34 16.68
N GLY A 267 -1.20 7.64 16.44
CA GLY A 267 -0.20 8.48 15.79
C GLY A 267 -0.08 8.32 14.27
N HIS A 268 -1.02 7.60 13.64
CA HIS A 268 -1.06 7.46 12.19
C HIS A 268 -1.43 8.79 11.52
N ASN A 269 -0.65 9.20 10.51
CA ASN A 269 -0.94 10.37 9.68
C ASN A 269 -2.24 10.24 8.86
N SER A 270 -2.75 9.02 8.69
CA SER A 270 -4.00 8.73 8.00
C SER A 270 -4.67 7.51 8.64
N ILE A 271 -5.97 7.61 8.93
CA ILE A 271 -6.75 6.50 9.49
C ILE A 271 -7.32 5.66 8.35
N VAL A 272 -6.96 4.39 8.31
CA VAL A 272 -7.48 3.41 7.36
C VAL A 272 -7.89 2.17 8.14
N LEU A 273 -9.20 1.94 8.24
CA LEU A 273 -9.74 0.77 8.93
C LEU A 273 -10.00 -0.41 7.98
N GLY A 274 -9.85 -0.18 6.67
CA GLY A 274 -9.86 -1.23 5.66
C GLY A 274 -8.73 -2.25 5.86
N GLY A 275 -9.00 -3.48 5.44
CA GLY A 275 -8.05 -4.58 5.53
C GLY A 275 -7.01 -4.59 4.41
N PHE A 276 -5.82 -5.09 4.71
CA PHE A 276 -4.68 -5.25 3.80
C PHE A 276 -4.24 -6.72 3.77
N LYS A 277 -4.13 -7.29 2.57
CA LYS A 277 -3.59 -8.64 2.35
C LYS A 277 -2.24 -8.53 1.65
N PRO A 278 -1.13 -8.75 2.36
CA PRO A 278 0.20 -8.79 1.74
C PRO A 278 0.31 -9.90 0.70
N ASP A 279 1.02 -9.65 -0.41
CA ASP A 279 1.24 -10.63 -1.49
C ASP A 279 2.03 -11.88 -1.03
N PHE A 280 2.99 -11.69 -0.11
CA PHE A 280 3.90 -12.74 0.35
C PHE A 280 4.22 -12.64 1.84
N ILE A 281 4.60 -13.79 2.41
CA ILE A 281 5.26 -13.91 3.71
C ILE A 281 6.59 -14.63 3.48
N LEU A 282 7.70 -13.99 3.86
CA LEU A 282 8.97 -14.70 4.04
C LEU A 282 9.02 -15.23 5.47
N TYR A 283 8.91 -16.55 5.59
CA TYR A 283 8.99 -17.30 6.84
C TYR A 283 10.44 -17.72 7.09
N LEU A 284 10.97 -17.31 8.24
CA LEU A 284 12.31 -17.65 8.69
C LEU A 284 12.19 -18.29 10.07
N GLY A 285 12.52 -19.57 10.18
CA GLY A 285 12.42 -20.33 11.42
C GLY A 285 13.78 -20.80 11.92
N ASN A 286 13.91 -20.85 13.24
CA ASN A 286 14.97 -21.50 14.01
C ASN A 286 14.33 -22.45 15.02
N LEU A 287 15.15 -23.18 15.79
CA LEU A 287 14.67 -24.08 16.86
C LEU A 287 13.63 -23.42 17.78
N ASP A 288 13.90 -22.19 18.21
CA ASP A 288 13.05 -21.49 19.18
C ASP A 288 12.36 -20.26 18.59
N GLN A 289 12.90 -19.64 17.53
CA GLN A 289 12.43 -18.34 17.03
C GLN A 289 11.84 -18.40 15.63
N VAL A 290 10.75 -17.67 15.39
CA VAL A 290 10.16 -17.47 14.05
C VAL A 290 10.11 -15.98 13.70
N ILE A 291 10.58 -15.62 12.51
CA ILE A 291 10.41 -14.29 11.93
C ILE A 291 9.51 -14.41 10.71
N GLN A 292 8.44 -13.61 10.66
CA GLN A 292 7.57 -13.47 9.49
C GLN A 292 7.68 -12.08 8.93
N ILE A 293 8.19 -11.98 7.71
CA ILE A 293 8.33 -10.71 7.00
C ILE A 293 7.24 -10.62 5.94
N PHE A 294 6.31 -9.70 6.12
CA PHE A 294 5.32 -9.35 5.10
C PHE A 294 5.97 -8.57 3.97
N VAL A 295 5.76 -9.04 2.74
CA VAL A 295 6.33 -8.45 1.53
C VAL A 295 5.23 -8.20 0.53
N GLU A 296 5.23 -7.02 -0.07
CA GLU A 296 4.26 -6.58 -1.06
C GLU A 296 4.98 -6.07 -2.30
N SER A 297 4.46 -6.42 -3.48
CA SER A 297 4.99 -5.91 -4.74
C SER A 297 4.06 -4.83 -5.31
N LYS A 298 4.63 -3.72 -5.78
CA LYS A 298 3.85 -2.63 -6.37
C LYS A 298 4.53 -1.97 -7.57
N ARG A 299 3.71 -1.32 -8.40
CA ARG A 299 4.22 -0.38 -9.40
C ARG A 299 4.69 0.90 -8.68
N PRO A 300 5.70 1.59 -9.22
CA PRO A 300 6.09 2.91 -8.71
C PRO A 300 4.90 3.89 -8.67
N ASN A 301 4.89 4.78 -7.69
CA ASN A 301 3.99 5.93 -7.55
C ASN A 301 2.49 5.62 -7.32
N ASP A 302 2.14 4.52 -6.67
CA ASP A 302 0.76 4.28 -6.22
C ASP A 302 0.50 4.89 -4.83
N GLU A 303 0.45 6.23 -4.76
CA GLU A 303 0.22 6.99 -3.51
C GLU A 303 -1.02 6.53 -2.73
N LYS A 304 -2.01 5.95 -3.43
CA LYS A 304 -3.26 5.47 -2.84
C LYS A 304 -3.05 4.29 -1.90
N GLU A 305 -1.99 3.51 -2.12
CA GLU A 305 -1.65 2.29 -1.39
C GLU A 305 -0.57 2.54 -0.32
N GLN A 306 -0.06 3.76 -0.23
CA GLN A 306 1.06 4.13 0.65
C GLN A 306 0.78 3.85 2.14
N TRP A 307 -0.49 3.86 2.56
CA TRP A 307 -0.88 3.55 3.93
C TRP A 307 -0.53 2.11 4.34
N LYS A 308 -0.53 1.16 3.39
CA LYS A 308 -0.17 -0.25 3.66
C LYS A 308 1.31 -0.39 3.95
N GLU A 309 2.16 0.29 3.17
CA GLU A 309 3.60 0.35 3.47
C GLU A 309 3.85 1.01 4.82
N LYS A 310 3.13 2.10 5.14
CA LYS A 310 3.20 2.74 6.46
C LYS A 310 2.80 1.77 7.58
N LEU A 311 1.77 0.94 7.38
CA LEU A 311 1.41 -0.11 8.34
C LEU A 311 2.54 -1.14 8.52
N LEU A 312 3.17 -1.57 7.43
CA LEU A 312 4.33 -2.49 7.49
C LEU A 312 5.52 -1.88 8.23
N GLN A 313 5.79 -0.58 8.05
CA GLN A 313 6.85 0.10 8.80
C GLN A 313 6.45 0.33 10.26
N TYR A 314 5.19 0.65 10.54
CA TYR A 314 4.66 0.82 11.90
C TYR A 314 4.86 -0.44 12.74
N ILE A 315 4.59 -1.63 12.17
CA ILE A 315 4.85 -2.94 12.79
C ILE A 315 6.32 -3.06 13.24
N ASN A 316 7.27 -2.58 12.42
CA ASN A 316 8.68 -2.65 12.79
C ASN A 316 9.05 -1.70 13.93
N GLU A 317 8.52 -0.49 13.89
CA GLU A 317 8.80 0.58 14.85
C GLU A 317 8.17 0.30 16.23
N HIS A 318 7.05 -0.42 16.25
CA HIS A 318 6.25 -0.71 17.45
C HIS A 318 6.27 -2.21 17.77
N GLU A 319 7.36 -2.91 17.43
CA GLU A 319 7.52 -4.36 17.69
C GLU A 319 7.30 -4.70 19.17
N ALA A 320 7.73 -3.84 20.09
CA ALA A 320 7.57 -4.04 21.53
C ALA A 320 6.11 -3.95 22.03
N GLU A 321 5.20 -3.40 21.23
CA GLU A 321 3.76 -3.34 21.55
C GLU A 321 2.99 -4.56 21.05
N ILE A 322 3.61 -5.39 20.22
CA ILE A 322 2.98 -6.57 19.63
C ILE A 322 2.88 -7.67 20.68
N THR A 323 1.68 -8.22 20.82
CA THR A 323 1.38 -9.37 21.69
C THR A 323 0.80 -10.49 20.85
N PHE A 324 0.87 -11.72 21.36
CA PHE A 324 0.30 -12.89 20.70
C PHE A 324 -0.77 -13.52 21.59
N GLU A 325 -1.89 -13.91 21.00
CA GLU A 325 -3.02 -14.50 21.75
C GLU A 325 -2.64 -15.81 22.43
N ASP A 326 -1.82 -16.63 21.77
CA ASP A 326 -1.26 -17.88 22.30
C ASP A 326 -0.05 -17.65 23.25
N GLU A 327 0.19 -16.41 23.72
CA GLU A 327 1.33 -16.02 24.58
C GLU A 327 2.70 -16.45 24.01
N THR A 328 2.82 -16.54 22.69
CA THR A 328 4.07 -16.95 22.05
C THR A 328 5.08 -15.81 22.07
N GLU A 329 6.16 -15.93 22.84
CA GLU A 329 7.17 -14.87 22.97
C GLU A 329 8.22 -14.90 21.85
N ASP A 330 8.37 -16.04 21.16
CA ASP A 330 9.47 -16.24 20.19
C ASP A 330 9.10 -15.93 18.72
N VAL A 331 8.03 -15.17 18.49
CA VAL A 331 7.59 -14.77 17.15
C VAL A 331 7.84 -13.29 16.93
N ARG A 332 8.44 -12.97 15.78
CA ARG A 332 8.68 -11.58 15.34
C ARG A 332 7.96 -11.32 14.03
N ILE A 333 7.05 -10.34 14.06
CA ILE A 333 6.34 -9.89 12.86
C ILE A 333 7.04 -8.66 12.32
N LYS A 334 7.32 -8.68 11.02
CA LYS A 334 8.05 -7.63 10.32
C LYS A 334 7.37 -7.30 9.01
N GLY A 335 7.61 -6.09 8.53
CA GLY A 335 7.15 -5.65 7.22
C GLY A 335 8.27 -4.91 6.50
N VAL A 336 8.31 -5.00 5.17
CA VAL A 336 9.27 -4.24 4.37
C VAL A 336 8.59 -3.20 3.51
N ARG A 337 9.38 -2.28 2.96
CA ARG A 337 8.93 -1.37 1.91
C ARG A 337 8.42 -2.19 0.72
N PHE A 338 7.59 -1.55 -0.10
CA PHE A 338 7.10 -2.17 -1.31
C PHE A 338 8.23 -2.45 -2.28
N TYR A 339 8.26 -3.70 -2.75
CA TYR A 339 9.13 -4.07 -3.85
C TYR A 339 8.59 -3.45 -5.15
N THR A 340 9.38 -2.57 -5.74
CA THR A 340 9.14 -2.07 -7.10
C THR A 340 10.05 -2.78 -8.09
N LEU A 341 9.71 -2.73 -9.38
CA LEU A 341 10.56 -3.30 -10.42
C LEU A 341 12.01 -2.82 -10.27
N ASN A 342 12.94 -3.76 -10.42
CA ASN A 342 14.38 -3.64 -10.20
C ASN A 342 14.81 -3.33 -8.77
N ASP A 343 13.93 -3.48 -7.79
CA ASP A 343 14.16 -3.14 -6.38
C ASP A 343 14.45 -1.64 -6.14
N GLY A 344 13.77 -0.75 -6.90
CA GLY A 344 13.97 0.71 -6.80
C GLY A 344 13.66 1.37 -5.44
N ARG A 345 13.30 0.59 -4.40
CA ARG A 345 13.02 1.07 -3.04
C ARG A 345 13.86 0.37 -1.96
N ASP A 346 14.90 -0.37 -2.35
CA ASP A 346 15.81 -1.12 -1.47
C ASP A 346 15.11 -2.14 -0.56
N THR A 347 14.08 -2.80 -1.07
CA THR A 347 13.31 -3.81 -0.32
C THR A 347 14.18 -5.02 0.01
N ILE A 348 15.00 -5.49 -0.95
CA ILE A 348 15.87 -6.66 -0.72
C ILE A 348 16.96 -6.33 0.32
N ARG A 349 17.48 -5.10 0.31
CA ARG A 349 18.42 -4.65 1.35
C ARG A 349 17.77 -4.73 2.74
N GLN A 350 16.56 -4.20 2.88
CA GLN A 350 15.81 -4.20 4.15
C GLN A 350 15.49 -5.63 4.63
N ILE A 351 15.18 -6.56 3.73
CA ILE A 351 14.99 -7.97 4.09
C ILE A 351 16.26 -8.54 4.73
N GLY A 352 17.44 -8.29 4.13
CA GLY A 352 18.71 -8.72 4.70
C GLY A 352 18.95 -8.12 6.09
N GLU A 353 18.76 -6.80 6.24
CA GLU A 353 18.92 -6.09 7.53
C GLU A 353 18.02 -6.69 8.62
N ILE A 354 16.77 -7.02 8.31
CA ILE A 354 15.82 -7.61 9.26
C ILE A 354 16.17 -9.06 9.59
N ALA A 355 16.44 -9.89 8.57
CA ALA A 355 16.68 -11.31 8.75
C ALA A 355 18.06 -11.58 9.38
N LEU A 356 19.10 -11.01 8.78
CA LEU A 356 20.49 -11.30 9.10
C LEU A 356 21.12 -10.29 10.07
N GLY A 357 20.54 -9.10 10.22
CA GLY A 357 21.18 -7.98 10.91
C GLY A 357 22.21 -7.23 10.05
N ARG A 358 22.28 -7.56 8.76
CA ARG A 358 23.19 -6.95 7.77
C ARG A 358 22.59 -7.06 6.36
N SER A 359 23.01 -6.20 5.45
CA SER A 359 22.66 -6.36 4.03
C SER A 359 23.22 -7.69 3.46
N PHE A 360 22.56 -8.25 2.44
CA PHE A 360 23.08 -9.41 1.71
C PHE A 360 24.43 -9.09 1.04
N LYS A 361 25.29 -10.09 0.89
CA LYS A 361 26.61 -9.96 0.24
C LYS A 361 26.43 -9.49 -1.20
N GLY A 362 27.23 -8.50 -1.62
CA GLY A 362 27.15 -7.93 -2.97
C GLY A 362 25.97 -6.97 -3.21
N LEU A 363 25.19 -6.63 -2.17
CA LEU A 363 24.30 -5.46 -2.16
C LEU A 363 24.88 -4.27 -1.39
N SER A 364 25.86 -4.53 -0.52
CA SER A 364 26.68 -3.48 0.08
C SER A 364 27.57 -2.87 -1.00
N ILE A 365 27.40 -1.57 -1.24
CA ILE A 365 28.45 -0.75 -1.84
C ILE A 365 29.52 -0.64 -0.75
N GLU A 366 30.41 -1.62 -0.65
CA GLU A 366 31.62 -1.46 0.15
C GLU A 366 32.55 -0.50 -0.60
N GLU A 367 32.97 0.53 0.13
CA GLU A 367 33.99 1.51 -0.23
C GLU A 367 35.31 0.82 -0.55
N GLU A 368 35.55 0.46 -1.82
CA GLU A 368 36.90 0.20 -2.32
C GLU A 368 37.10 0.85 -3.70
N ALA A 369 37.25 2.17 -3.70
CA ALA A 369 38.08 2.80 -4.71
C ALA A 369 39.52 2.81 -4.17
N PRO A 370 40.47 2.05 -4.75
CA PRO A 370 41.86 2.15 -4.33
C PRO A 370 42.37 3.58 -4.59
N PRO A 371 43.30 4.09 -3.75
CA PRO A 371 43.80 5.46 -3.90
C PRO A 371 44.45 5.60 -5.28
N ARG A 372 43.91 6.52 -6.09
CA ARG A 372 44.52 6.92 -7.35
C ARG A 372 45.85 7.61 -7.04
N THR A 373 46.94 6.86 -7.13
CA THR A 373 48.28 7.45 -7.23
C THR A 373 48.39 8.19 -8.56
N HIS A 374 48.33 9.52 -8.51
CA HIS A 374 48.73 10.37 -9.63
C HIS A 374 50.23 10.21 -9.86
N LYS A 375 50.62 9.44 -10.87
CA LYS A 375 51.92 9.64 -11.55
C LYS A 375 51.74 10.83 -12.49
N GLY A 376 52.25 11.98 -12.06
CA GLY A 376 52.46 13.13 -12.94
C GLY A 376 53.47 12.76 -14.02
N LEU A 377 53.05 12.84 -15.28
CA LEU A 377 53.93 12.85 -16.43
C LEU A 377 54.03 14.31 -16.89
N PHE A 378 55.09 14.99 -16.45
CA PHE A 378 55.66 16.15 -17.13
C PHE A 378 57.17 16.01 -17.00
N ASP A 379 57.80 15.59 -18.09
CA ASP A 379 59.17 15.96 -18.46
C ASP A 379 59.48 15.40 -19.87
N LYS A 380 59.17 16.21 -20.89
CA LYS A 380 60.07 16.66 -21.98
C LYS A 380 59.29 17.20 -23.17
#